data_AF-A0A9X2KQK3-F1
#
_entry.id   AF-A0A9X2KQK3-F1
#
_cell.length_a   1.000
_cell.length_b   1.000
_cell.length_c   1.000
_cell.angle_alpha   90.00
_cell.angle_beta   90.00
_cell.angle_gamma   90.00
#
_symmetry.space_group_name_H-M   'P 1'
#
loop_
_entity.id
_entity.type
_entity.pdbx_description
1 polymer ?
#
loop_
_entity_poly.entity_id
_entity_poly.type
_entity_poly.pdbx_seq_one_letter_code
_entity_poly.pdbx_strand_id
1 'polypeptide(L)'
;MAAFLSLPAAALGQSPGNPPELQKALQAAADSFKRKNAGPVVLTGGAVGPRLLLVNFDPAPGVERSLALKSMKETAWDRGICANKDVLTVMNKWGVTIRITLSQAGQAAETVADVTATSCAREASIEAGVSKMIGGVAFAPRPTKDQALALVQAYVAANFFDPDAAKIKCGDPGPAAWVKPMLGRRRYGYFVQCSINGKNRFGGYVGFQTFTFRINGDEFESMDMDTLTAGRMEPAQ
;
A
#
# COMPACT_ATOMS: atom_id res chain seq x y z
N MET A 1 -3.80 10.31 -45.61
CA MET A 1 -4.41 9.31 -44.71
C MET A 1 -3.32 8.32 -44.31
N ALA A 2 -2.78 8.43 -43.10
CA ALA A 2 -1.81 7.47 -42.59
C ALA A 2 -2.57 6.31 -41.95
N ALA A 3 -2.45 5.12 -42.53
CA ALA A 3 -2.96 3.89 -41.95
C ALA A 3 -2.06 3.49 -40.79
N PHE A 4 -2.59 3.53 -39.56
CA PHE A 4 -1.91 2.98 -38.40
C PHE A 4 -2.08 1.46 -38.40
N LEU A 5 -0.97 0.74 -38.55
CA LEU A 5 -0.90 -0.70 -38.31
C LEU A 5 -1.04 -0.94 -36.81
N SER A 6 -2.11 -1.61 -36.40
CA SER A 6 -2.21 -2.20 -35.07
C SER A 6 -1.12 -3.27 -34.94
N LEU A 7 -0.26 -3.15 -33.93
CA LEU A 7 0.63 -4.24 -33.57
C LEU A 7 -0.23 -5.34 -32.92
N PRO A 8 -0.30 -6.56 -33.48
CA PRO A 8 -0.99 -7.65 -32.82
C PRO A 8 -0.24 -7.94 -31.52
N ALA A 9 -1.00 -8.26 -30.47
CA ALA A 9 -0.47 -8.63 -29.16
C ALA A 9 0.39 -9.91 -29.13
N ALA A 10 0.77 -10.43 -30.30
CA ALA A 10 1.71 -11.52 -30.51
C ALA A 10 3.19 -11.09 -30.33
N ALA A 11 3.47 -9.81 -30.08
CA ALA A 11 4.84 -9.27 -30.04
C ALA A 11 5.28 -8.78 -28.65
N LEU A 12 4.83 -9.38 -27.56
CA LEU A 12 5.73 -9.48 -26.40
C LEU A 12 6.83 -10.46 -26.79
N GLY A 13 7.78 -9.96 -27.60
CA GLY A 13 8.86 -10.77 -28.15
C GLY A 13 9.51 -11.57 -27.03
N GLN A 14 9.68 -12.88 -27.27
CA GLN A 14 10.39 -13.75 -26.35
C GLN A 14 11.78 -13.15 -26.12
N SER A 15 11.95 -12.44 -25.00
CA SER A 15 13.27 -11.98 -24.62
C SER A 15 14.10 -13.25 -24.40
N PRO A 16 15.22 -13.44 -25.12
CA PRO A 16 15.95 -14.72 -25.16
C PRO A 16 16.53 -15.18 -23.82
N GLY A 17 16.38 -14.38 -22.75
CA GLY A 17 16.77 -14.73 -21.38
C GLY A 17 15.61 -15.05 -20.42
N ASN A 18 14.35 -14.94 -20.85
CA ASN A 18 13.21 -15.14 -19.96
C ASN A 18 12.76 -16.60 -19.95
N PRO A 19 12.69 -17.24 -18.78
CA PRO A 19 12.19 -18.60 -18.68
C PRO A 19 10.69 -18.67 -18.98
N PRO A 20 10.18 -19.83 -19.43
CA PRO A 20 8.80 -19.96 -19.93
C PRO A 20 7.73 -19.53 -18.93
N GLU A 21 7.94 -19.77 -17.63
CA GLU A 21 7.04 -19.36 -16.55
C GLU A 21 6.87 -17.83 -16.50
N LEU A 22 7.99 -17.10 -16.60
CA LEU A 22 8.01 -15.64 -16.62
C LEU A 22 7.27 -15.14 -17.86
N GLN A 23 7.56 -15.70 -19.05
CA GLN A 23 6.85 -15.31 -20.27
C GLN A 23 5.33 -15.51 -20.17
N LYS A 24 4.89 -16.66 -19.63
CA LYS A 24 3.47 -16.96 -19.44
C LYS A 24 2.78 -15.96 -18.49
N ALA A 25 3.42 -15.62 -17.38
CA ALA A 25 2.86 -14.65 -16.42
C ALA A 25 2.82 -13.23 -17.00
N LEU A 26 3.83 -12.82 -17.77
CA LEU A 26 3.85 -11.52 -18.43
C LEU A 26 2.76 -11.43 -19.50
N GLN A 27 2.51 -12.52 -20.24
CA GLN A 27 1.40 -12.60 -21.18
C GLN A 27 0.05 -12.51 -20.45
N ALA A 28 -0.11 -13.21 -19.32
CA ALA A 28 -1.32 -13.13 -18.51
C ALA A 28 -1.55 -11.72 -17.95
N ALA A 29 -0.50 -11.03 -17.53
CA ALA A 29 -0.56 -9.61 -17.14
C ALA A 29 -1.04 -8.75 -18.32
N ALA A 30 -0.41 -8.89 -19.49
CA ALA A 30 -0.80 -8.18 -20.70
C ALA A 30 -2.27 -8.40 -21.08
N ASP A 31 -2.75 -9.65 -21.02
CA ASP A 31 -4.13 -10.01 -21.32
C ASP A 31 -5.13 -9.48 -20.29
N SER A 32 -4.71 -9.30 -19.03
CA SER A 32 -5.53 -8.66 -18.01
C SER A 32 -5.80 -7.18 -18.32
N PHE A 33 -4.82 -6.48 -18.94
CA PHE A 33 -4.98 -5.08 -19.34
C PHE A 33 -5.87 -4.93 -20.57
N LYS A 34 -5.83 -5.88 -21.52
CA LYS A 34 -6.70 -5.82 -22.72
C LYS A 34 -8.18 -5.74 -22.37
N ARG A 35 -8.61 -6.40 -21.30
CA ARG A 35 -10.01 -6.35 -20.84
C ARG A 35 -10.41 -4.99 -20.25
N LYS A 36 -9.44 -4.17 -19.85
CA LYS A 36 -9.65 -2.83 -19.30
C LYS A 36 -9.64 -1.72 -20.37
N ASN A 37 -9.48 -2.04 -21.67
CA ASN A 37 -9.43 -1.09 -22.80
C ASN A 37 -10.79 -0.41 -23.14
N ALA A 38 -11.60 -0.03 -22.16
CA ALA A 38 -12.90 0.62 -22.37
C ALA A 38 -12.91 2.12 -21.99
N GLY A 39 -11.75 2.79 -22.10
CA GLY A 39 -11.56 4.16 -21.58
C GLY A 39 -10.79 5.09 -22.54
N PRO A 40 -10.21 6.20 -22.03
CA PRO A 40 -9.54 7.24 -22.83
C PRO A 40 -8.17 6.83 -23.40
N VAL A 41 -7.77 5.57 -23.24
CA VAL A 41 -6.47 5.05 -23.66
C VAL A 41 -6.60 3.69 -24.32
N VAL A 42 -5.64 3.38 -25.18
CA VAL A 42 -5.53 2.12 -25.92
C VAL A 42 -4.15 1.52 -25.65
N LEU A 43 -4.11 0.25 -25.27
CA LEU A 43 -2.86 -0.51 -25.16
C LEU A 43 -2.17 -0.58 -26.54
N THR A 44 -0.98 0.01 -26.66
CA THR A 44 -0.21 0.04 -27.92
C THR A 44 0.93 -0.94 -27.96
N GLY A 45 1.39 -1.43 -26.80
CA GLY A 45 2.34 -2.52 -26.77
C GLY A 45 2.94 -2.76 -25.39
N GLY A 46 4.04 -3.49 -25.37
CA GLY A 46 4.85 -3.71 -24.18
C GLY A 46 6.22 -4.25 -24.54
N ALA A 47 7.16 -4.16 -23.59
CA ALA A 47 8.50 -4.69 -23.74
C ALA A 47 8.92 -5.41 -22.46
N VAL A 48 9.70 -6.48 -22.59
CA VAL A 48 10.23 -7.20 -21.44
C VAL A 48 11.73 -7.01 -21.34
N GLY A 49 12.16 -6.33 -20.29
CA GLY A 49 13.56 -6.16 -19.92
C GLY A 49 13.94 -7.01 -18.70
N PRO A 50 15.21 -6.95 -18.28
CA PRO A 50 15.68 -7.62 -17.06
C PRO A 50 14.90 -7.07 -15.85
N ARG A 51 14.04 -7.91 -15.27
CA ARG A 51 13.17 -7.54 -14.14
C ARG A 51 12.21 -6.37 -14.40
N LEU A 52 11.91 -6.05 -15.66
CA LEU A 52 11.00 -4.96 -16.02
C LEU A 52 10.02 -5.43 -17.10
N LEU A 53 8.73 -5.26 -16.84
CA LEU A 53 7.69 -5.32 -17.86
C LEU A 53 7.21 -3.90 -18.15
N LEU A 54 7.53 -3.39 -19.32
CA LEU A 54 7.00 -2.12 -19.81
C LEU A 54 5.65 -2.37 -20.51
N VAL A 55 4.64 -1.60 -20.15
CA VAL A 55 3.31 -1.60 -20.77
C VAL A 55 3.03 -0.19 -21.29
N ASN A 56 2.81 -0.07 -22.59
CA ASN A 56 2.65 1.21 -23.27
C ASN A 56 1.19 1.41 -23.69
N PHE A 57 0.66 2.58 -23.36
CA PHE A 57 -0.66 3.03 -23.78
C PHE A 57 -0.53 4.30 -24.60
N ASP A 58 -1.44 4.50 -25.54
CA ASP A 58 -1.62 5.78 -26.23
C ASP A 58 -3.02 6.34 -25.94
N PRO A 59 -3.25 7.66 -26.05
CA PRO A 59 -4.60 8.22 -26.00
C PRO A 59 -5.48 7.60 -27.10
N ALA A 60 -6.74 7.32 -26.77
CA ALA A 60 -7.71 6.88 -27.77
C ALA A 60 -7.92 7.96 -28.85
N PRO A 61 -8.32 7.60 -30.08
CA PRO A 61 -8.58 8.59 -31.13
C PRO A 61 -9.53 9.69 -30.68
N GLY A 62 -9.11 10.95 -30.80
CA GLY A 62 -9.89 12.12 -30.40
C GLY A 62 -9.81 12.49 -28.90
N VAL A 63 -9.05 11.73 -28.09
CA VAL A 63 -8.83 12.04 -26.69
C VAL A 63 -7.54 12.85 -26.51
N GLU A 64 -7.63 13.97 -25.79
CA GLU A 64 -6.44 14.73 -25.43
C GLU A 64 -5.54 13.95 -24.46
N ARG A 65 -4.22 14.03 -24.67
CA ARG A 65 -3.23 13.37 -23.81
C ARG A 65 -3.35 13.76 -22.35
N SER A 66 -3.67 15.01 -22.04
CA SER A 66 -3.87 15.51 -20.67
C SER A 66 -4.98 14.74 -19.95
N LEU A 67 -6.12 14.52 -20.63
CA LEU A 67 -7.25 13.76 -20.13
C LEU A 67 -6.93 12.27 -19.99
N ALA A 68 -6.26 11.70 -20.99
CA ALA A 68 -5.76 10.32 -20.95
C ALA A 68 -4.82 10.09 -19.76
N LEU A 69 -3.84 10.98 -19.59
CA LEU A 69 -2.86 10.91 -18.50
C LEU A 69 -3.53 11.05 -17.12
N LYS A 70 -4.48 11.97 -16.98
CA LYS A 70 -5.26 12.14 -15.74
C LYS A 70 -6.01 10.85 -15.41
N SER A 71 -6.75 10.29 -16.37
CA SER A 71 -7.49 9.04 -16.19
C SER A 71 -6.56 7.87 -15.84
N MET A 72 -5.40 7.77 -16.48
CA MET A 72 -4.41 6.75 -16.15
C MET A 72 -3.85 6.93 -14.73
N LYS A 73 -3.55 8.15 -14.28
CA LYS A 73 -3.05 8.40 -12.91
C LYS A 73 -4.09 8.13 -11.83
N GLU A 74 -5.36 8.30 -12.14
CA GLU A 74 -6.49 7.99 -11.23
C GLU A 74 -6.86 6.50 -11.23
N THR A 75 -6.32 5.70 -12.15
CA THR A 75 -6.57 4.26 -12.23
C THR A 75 -5.76 3.52 -11.17
N ALA A 76 -6.43 2.68 -10.37
CA ALA A 76 -5.79 1.76 -9.41
C ALA A 76 -5.15 0.56 -10.14
N TRP A 77 -3.98 0.80 -10.74
CA TRP A 77 -3.24 -0.20 -11.53
C TRP A 77 -2.76 -1.38 -10.69
N ASP A 78 -2.23 -1.08 -9.51
CA ASP A 78 -1.84 -2.04 -8.49
C ASP A 78 -2.96 -3.02 -8.20
N ARG A 79 -4.17 -2.58 -7.86
CA ARG A 79 -5.29 -3.49 -7.56
C ARG A 79 -5.58 -4.47 -8.70
N GLY A 80 -5.59 -3.99 -9.94
CA GLY A 80 -5.81 -4.85 -11.11
C GLY A 80 -4.71 -5.86 -11.36
N ILE A 81 -3.45 -5.44 -11.21
CA ILE A 81 -2.27 -6.28 -11.44
C ILE A 81 -2.10 -7.30 -10.32
N CYS A 82 -2.21 -6.83 -9.08
CA CYS A 82 -1.98 -7.61 -7.88
C CYS A 82 -3.10 -8.64 -7.61
N ALA A 83 -4.29 -8.45 -8.17
CA ALA A 83 -5.36 -9.45 -8.16
C ALA A 83 -5.02 -10.74 -8.94
N ASN A 84 -4.04 -10.69 -9.86
CA ASN A 84 -3.61 -11.87 -10.60
C ASN A 84 -2.49 -12.61 -9.86
N LYS A 85 -2.82 -13.79 -9.31
CA LYS A 85 -1.88 -14.63 -8.53
C LYS A 85 -0.64 -15.05 -9.31
N ASP A 86 -0.75 -15.32 -10.60
CA ASP A 86 0.39 -15.74 -11.43
C ASP A 86 1.37 -14.60 -11.62
N VAL A 87 0.85 -13.39 -11.85
CA VAL A 87 1.65 -12.17 -11.97
C VAL A 87 2.36 -11.86 -10.65
N LEU A 88 1.64 -11.91 -9.53
CA LEU A 88 2.21 -11.68 -8.21
C LEU A 88 3.30 -12.71 -7.85
N THR A 89 3.07 -13.99 -8.16
CA THR A 89 4.06 -15.07 -7.93
C THR A 89 5.36 -14.78 -8.67
N VAL A 90 5.27 -14.34 -9.92
CA VAL A 90 6.44 -14.00 -10.73
C VAL A 90 7.12 -12.73 -10.23
N MET A 91 6.36 -11.69 -9.87
CA MET A 91 6.93 -10.47 -9.27
C MET A 91 7.72 -10.79 -8.00
N ASN A 92 7.18 -11.64 -7.12
CA ASN A 92 7.84 -12.07 -5.88
C ASN A 92 9.09 -12.92 -6.16
N LYS A 93 8.98 -13.94 -7.03
CA LYS A 93 10.08 -14.88 -7.28
C LYS A 93 11.24 -14.23 -8.07
N TRP A 94 10.96 -13.26 -8.93
CA TRP A 94 11.94 -12.73 -9.90
C TRP A 94 12.27 -11.26 -9.67
N GLY A 95 11.55 -10.56 -8.77
CA GLY A 95 11.73 -9.13 -8.53
C GLY A 95 11.32 -8.27 -9.73
N VAL A 96 10.32 -8.70 -10.50
CA VAL A 96 9.85 -7.97 -11.69
C VAL A 96 9.05 -6.75 -11.28
N THR A 97 9.36 -5.61 -11.89
CA THR A 97 8.56 -4.37 -11.83
C THR A 97 7.72 -4.26 -13.09
N ILE A 98 6.43 -3.94 -12.95
CA ILE A 98 5.56 -3.61 -14.08
C ILE A 98 5.45 -2.11 -14.17
N ARG A 99 6.00 -1.53 -15.24
CA ARG A 99 5.97 -0.10 -15.52
C ARG A 99 4.93 0.20 -16.57
N ILE A 100 4.03 1.13 -16.25
CA ILE A 100 2.98 1.58 -17.13
C ILE A 100 3.35 2.96 -17.66
N THR A 101 3.34 3.13 -18.97
CA THR A 101 3.63 4.40 -19.62
C THR A 101 2.52 4.84 -20.56
N LEU A 102 2.39 6.15 -20.70
CA LEU A 102 1.59 6.80 -21.74
C LEU A 102 2.54 7.38 -22.79
N SER A 103 2.37 6.95 -24.04
CA SER A 103 3.11 7.42 -25.22
C SER A 103 2.17 8.18 -26.16
N GLN A 104 2.72 9.17 -26.87
CA GLN A 104 2.02 9.83 -27.98
C GLN A 104 3.07 10.20 -29.04
N ALA A 105 2.73 10.06 -30.32
CA ALA A 105 3.62 10.43 -31.42
C ALA A 105 4.16 11.86 -31.25
N GLY A 106 5.48 12.01 -31.30
CA GLY A 106 6.17 13.29 -31.15
C GLY A 106 6.37 13.75 -29.69
N GLN A 107 6.03 12.92 -28.70
CA GLN A 107 6.24 13.23 -27.29
C GLN A 107 6.97 12.09 -26.56
N ALA A 108 7.72 12.44 -25.52
CA ALA A 108 8.38 11.45 -24.67
C ALA A 108 7.34 10.61 -23.90
N ALA A 109 7.61 9.31 -23.79
CA ALA A 109 6.79 8.41 -22.97
C ALA A 109 6.84 8.86 -21.49
N GLU A 110 5.69 8.94 -20.85
CA GLU A 110 5.56 9.32 -19.45
C GLU A 110 5.20 8.11 -18.61
N THR A 111 5.93 7.87 -17.53
CA THR A 111 5.60 6.79 -16.58
C THR A 111 4.41 7.22 -15.73
N VAL A 112 3.36 6.41 -15.76
CA VAL A 112 2.11 6.62 -14.99
C VAL A 112 2.17 5.88 -13.66
N ALA A 113 2.66 4.65 -13.67
CA ALA A 113 2.73 3.81 -12.48
C ALA A 113 3.87 2.80 -12.58
N ASP A 114 4.48 2.50 -11.43
CA ASP A 114 5.37 1.36 -11.25
C ASP A 114 4.74 0.44 -10.20
N VAL A 115 4.44 -0.79 -10.60
CA VAL A 115 3.82 -1.81 -9.74
C VAL A 115 4.87 -2.87 -9.43
N THR A 116 5.12 -3.08 -8.14
CA THR A 116 6.13 -3.98 -7.60
C THR A 116 5.50 -5.00 -6.67
N ALA A 117 6.25 -6.06 -6.33
CA ALA A 117 5.82 -7.02 -5.32
C ALA A 117 5.43 -6.33 -4.00
N THR A 118 6.19 -5.30 -3.60
CA THR A 118 5.94 -4.52 -2.40
C THR A 118 4.65 -3.70 -2.49
N SER A 119 4.36 -3.07 -3.63
CA SER A 119 3.07 -2.36 -3.80
C SER A 119 1.89 -3.33 -3.75
N CYS A 120 2.05 -4.54 -4.31
CA CYS A 120 1.04 -5.59 -4.20
C CYS A 120 0.84 -6.12 -2.79
N ALA A 121 1.91 -6.26 -2.00
CA ALA A 121 1.81 -6.66 -0.60
C ALA A 121 1.06 -5.61 0.23
N ARG A 122 1.23 -4.32 -0.09
CA ARG A 122 0.48 -3.23 0.53
C ARG A 122 -1.01 -3.29 0.18
N GLU A 123 -1.35 -3.45 -1.09
CA GLU A 123 -2.75 -3.63 -1.52
C GLU A 123 -3.37 -4.90 -0.93
N ALA A 124 -2.64 -6.00 -0.91
CA ALA A 124 -3.11 -7.23 -0.27
C ALA A 124 -3.30 -7.06 1.24
N SER A 125 -2.52 -6.20 1.90
CA SER A 125 -2.73 -5.84 3.31
C SER A 125 -3.94 -4.92 3.50
N ILE A 126 -4.28 -4.10 2.50
CA ILE A 126 -5.49 -3.27 2.45
C ILE A 126 -6.74 -4.14 2.13
N GLU A 127 -6.63 -5.17 1.30
CA GLU A 127 -7.73 -6.08 0.92
C GLU A 127 -7.95 -7.22 1.93
N ALA A 128 -6.89 -7.90 2.37
CA ALA A 128 -6.94 -8.79 3.55
C ALA A 128 -7.32 -8.01 4.81
N GLY A 129 -7.27 -6.69 4.69
CA GLY A 129 -7.64 -5.75 5.68
C GLY A 129 -8.77 -4.80 5.31
N VAL A 130 -9.89 -5.33 4.80
CA VAL A 130 -11.08 -4.55 4.42
C VAL A 130 -11.31 -3.45 5.44
N SER A 131 -11.03 -2.22 5.00
CA SER A 131 -11.19 -1.10 5.88
C SER A 131 -12.66 -0.98 6.22
N LYS A 132 -13.05 -1.23 7.48
CA LYS A 132 -14.45 -1.12 7.88
C LYS A 132 -14.77 0.37 7.90
N MET A 133 -15.70 0.78 7.04
CA MET A 133 -16.27 2.11 7.13
C MET A 133 -17.20 2.14 8.35
N ILE A 134 -16.89 2.98 9.34
CA ILE A 134 -17.75 3.22 10.51
C ILE A 134 -18.00 4.74 10.55
N GLY A 135 -19.26 5.15 10.50
CA GLY A 135 -19.62 6.58 10.44
C GLY A 135 -19.02 7.34 9.25
N GLY A 136 -18.79 6.66 8.12
CA GLY A 136 -18.16 7.25 6.93
C GLY A 136 -16.64 7.39 7.00
N VAL A 137 -15.98 6.80 8.00
CA VAL A 137 -14.53 6.83 8.16
C VAL A 137 -13.93 5.45 7.97
N ALA A 138 -12.85 5.36 7.19
CA ALA A 138 -12.12 4.12 6.95
C ALA A 138 -11.26 3.75 8.18
N PHE A 139 -11.55 2.59 8.77
CA PHE A 139 -10.67 1.93 9.73
C PHE A 139 -9.94 0.81 9.04
N ALA A 140 -8.63 0.72 9.18
CA ALA A 140 -7.88 -0.48 8.84
C ALA A 140 -8.39 -1.70 9.63
N PRO A 141 -7.87 -2.91 9.43
CA PRO A 141 -8.21 -4.04 10.28
C PRO A 141 -7.83 -3.78 11.73
N ARG A 142 -8.63 -4.35 12.63
CA ARG A 142 -8.22 -4.43 14.03
C ARG A 142 -6.91 -5.22 14.10
N PRO A 143 -5.82 -4.64 14.63
CA PRO A 143 -4.58 -5.37 14.77
C PRO A 143 -4.77 -6.52 15.75
N THR A 144 -4.04 -7.62 15.54
CA THR A 144 -3.91 -8.66 16.56
C THR A 144 -3.09 -8.14 17.74
N LYS A 145 -3.17 -8.84 18.88
CA LYS A 145 -2.35 -8.51 20.05
C LYS A 145 -0.85 -8.51 19.71
N ASP A 146 -0.40 -9.49 18.94
CA ASP A 146 1.02 -9.62 18.57
C ASP A 146 1.46 -8.50 17.62
N GLN A 147 0.61 -8.11 16.66
CA GLN A 147 0.87 -6.97 15.78
C GLN A 147 0.99 -5.66 16.57
N ALA A 148 0.06 -5.42 17.50
CA ALA A 148 0.10 -4.25 18.36
C ALA A 148 1.35 -4.25 19.25
N LEU A 149 1.72 -5.41 19.82
CA LEU A 149 2.91 -5.56 20.64
C LEU A 149 4.19 -5.28 19.85
N ALA A 150 4.29 -5.75 18.60
CA ALA A 150 5.44 -5.48 17.73
C ALA A 150 5.62 -3.98 17.47
N LEU A 151 4.53 -3.25 17.22
CA LEU A 151 4.57 -1.80 17.04
C LEU A 151 4.98 -1.07 18.33
N VAL A 152 4.48 -1.51 19.49
CA VAL A 152 4.87 -0.94 20.79
C VAL A 152 6.33 -1.23 21.12
N GLN A 153 6.84 -2.42 20.79
CA GLN A 153 8.27 -2.75 20.95
C GLN A 153 9.15 -1.84 20.10
N ALA A 154 8.76 -1.57 18.85
CA ALA A 154 9.46 -0.62 17.99
C ALA A 154 9.46 0.81 18.58
N TYR A 155 8.34 1.24 19.16
CA TYR A 155 8.27 2.51 19.89
C TYR A 155 9.20 2.56 21.10
N VAL A 156 9.23 1.49 21.91
CA VAL A 156 10.12 1.41 23.08
C VAL A 156 11.58 1.44 22.65
N ALA A 157 11.94 0.68 21.61
CA ALA A 157 13.28 0.67 21.04
C ALA A 157 13.76 2.06 20.59
N ALA A 158 12.85 2.88 20.06
CA ALA A 158 13.17 4.23 19.58
C ALA A 158 13.22 5.30 20.69
N ASN A 159 12.45 5.13 21.78
CA ASN A 159 12.23 6.21 22.76
C ASN A 159 12.83 5.95 24.16
N PHE A 160 13.19 4.70 24.49
CA PHE A 160 13.70 4.34 25.81
C PHE A 160 15.22 4.22 25.81
N PHE A 161 15.86 4.55 26.94
CA PHE A 161 17.32 4.53 27.07
C PHE A 161 17.91 3.10 27.04
N ASP A 162 17.26 2.16 27.71
CA ASP A 162 17.63 0.73 27.72
C ASP A 162 16.38 -0.07 27.31
N PRO A 163 16.15 -0.24 26.00
CA PRO A 163 14.94 -0.89 25.49
C PRO A 163 14.90 -2.39 25.77
N ASP A 164 16.06 -3.05 25.81
CA ASP A 164 16.16 -4.49 26.06
C ASP A 164 15.78 -4.85 27.51
N ALA A 165 15.97 -3.93 28.46
CA ALA A 165 15.54 -4.10 29.83
C ALA A 165 14.07 -3.69 30.09
N ALA A 166 13.39 -3.09 29.12
CA ALA A 166 12.03 -2.58 29.31
C ALA A 166 11.02 -3.72 29.45
N LYS A 167 10.18 -3.66 30.49
CA LYS A 167 9.08 -4.62 30.68
C LYS A 167 7.79 -4.04 30.12
N ILE A 168 7.24 -4.67 29.08
CA ILE A 168 6.03 -4.24 28.39
C ILE A 168 4.87 -5.17 28.74
N LYS A 169 3.73 -4.61 29.16
CA LYS A 169 2.48 -5.33 29.42
C LYS A 169 1.35 -4.64 28.68
N CYS A 170 0.85 -5.24 27.60
CA CYS A 170 -0.26 -4.68 26.81
C CYS A 170 -1.55 -5.48 26.99
N GLY A 171 -2.67 -4.77 27.02
CA GLY A 171 -4.00 -5.35 26.84
C GLY A 171 -4.27 -5.72 25.37
N ASP A 172 -5.45 -6.28 25.10
CA ASP A 172 -5.90 -6.48 23.72
C ASP A 172 -6.30 -5.15 23.08
N PRO A 173 -6.05 -4.94 21.77
CA PRO A 173 -6.51 -3.74 21.07
C PRO A 173 -8.03 -3.58 21.23
N GLY A 174 -8.52 -2.41 21.62
CA GLY A 174 -9.95 -2.15 21.84
C GLY A 174 -10.80 -2.21 20.56
N PRO A 175 -12.12 -1.96 20.66
CA PRO A 175 -12.96 -1.76 19.48
C PRO A 175 -12.52 -0.49 18.71
N ALA A 176 -13.01 -0.35 17.48
CA ALA A 176 -12.82 0.86 16.70
C ALA A 176 -13.42 2.07 17.43
N ALA A 177 -12.62 3.10 17.63
CA ALA A 177 -13.00 4.29 18.36
C ALA A 177 -12.36 5.52 17.72
N TRP A 178 -12.67 6.70 18.28
CA TRP A 178 -11.95 7.91 17.95
C TRP A 178 -11.66 8.72 19.20
N VAL A 179 -10.61 9.53 19.10
CA VAL A 179 -10.26 10.55 20.08
C VAL A 179 -10.26 11.91 19.40
N LYS A 180 -10.72 12.94 20.11
CA LYS A 180 -10.57 14.33 19.68
C LYS A 180 -9.67 15.05 20.69
N PRO A 181 -8.40 15.34 20.34
CA PRO A 181 -7.56 16.22 21.16
C PRO A 181 -8.22 17.58 21.31
N MET A 182 -7.95 18.28 22.41
CA MET A 182 -8.57 19.58 22.75
C MET A 182 -8.50 20.59 21.59
N LEU A 183 -7.38 20.62 20.86
CA LEU A 183 -7.14 21.51 19.71
C LEU A 183 -6.78 20.70 18.43
N GLY A 184 -7.50 19.61 18.17
CA GLY A 184 -7.18 18.73 17.04
C GLY A 184 -8.38 18.23 16.24
N ARG A 185 -8.07 17.62 15.10
CA ARG A 185 -9.03 16.80 14.33
C ARG A 185 -9.27 15.48 15.07
N ARG A 186 -10.44 14.87 14.83
CA ARG A 186 -10.73 13.51 15.30
C ARG A 186 -9.70 12.54 14.71
N ARG A 187 -9.14 11.69 15.56
CA ARG A 187 -8.23 10.62 15.19
C ARG A 187 -8.91 9.30 15.41
N TYR A 188 -9.07 8.57 14.32
CA TYR A 188 -9.76 7.28 14.29
C TYR A 188 -8.73 6.15 14.35
N GLY A 189 -9.10 5.04 14.98
CA GLY A 189 -8.28 3.83 15.01
C GLY A 189 -8.69 2.86 16.12
N TYR A 190 -7.80 1.91 16.36
CA TYR A 190 -7.85 0.99 17.49
C TYR A 190 -6.91 1.47 18.57
N PHE A 191 -7.33 1.37 19.82
CA PHE A 191 -6.57 1.86 20.95
C PHE A 191 -6.08 0.68 21.78
N VAL A 192 -4.79 0.64 22.09
CA VAL A 192 -4.22 -0.36 23.01
C VAL A 192 -3.57 0.35 24.18
N GLN A 193 -3.87 -0.11 25.40
CA GLN A 193 -3.22 0.37 26.61
C GLN A 193 -2.10 -0.59 26.98
N CYS A 194 -0.91 -0.02 27.23
CA CYS A 194 0.24 -0.77 27.69
C CYS A 194 0.88 -0.10 28.90
N SER A 195 1.22 -0.91 29.91
CA SER A 195 2.08 -0.49 31.01
C SER A 195 3.53 -0.84 30.67
N ILE A 196 4.40 0.17 30.63
CA ILE A 196 5.81 0.05 30.27
C ILE A 196 6.65 0.47 31.47
N ASN A 197 7.59 -0.38 31.89
CA ASN A 197 8.55 -0.07 32.94
C ASN A 197 9.97 -0.10 32.35
N GLY A 198 10.52 1.09 32.10
CA GLY A 198 11.89 1.27 31.59
C GLY A 198 12.91 1.51 32.71
N LYS A 199 14.20 1.34 32.39
CA LYS A 199 15.28 1.81 33.26
C LYS A 199 15.62 3.26 32.99
N ASN A 200 15.98 3.98 34.04
CA ASN A 200 16.62 5.29 33.94
C ASN A 200 18.14 5.14 33.68
N ARG A 201 18.81 6.28 33.47
CA ARG A 201 20.27 6.34 33.24
C ARG A 201 21.11 5.85 34.43
N PHE A 202 20.53 5.75 35.63
CA PHE A 202 21.18 5.23 36.83
C PHE A 202 20.97 3.73 37.02
N GLY A 203 20.37 3.04 36.05
CA GLY A 203 20.15 1.59 36.07
C GLY A 203 18.94 1.13 36.89
N GLY A 204 18.21 2.06 37.53
CA GLY A 204 16.99 1.76 38.28
C GLY A 204 15.74 1.78 37.40
N TYR A 205 14.74 0.95 37.75
CA TYR A 205 13.42 0.99 37.10
C TYR A 205 12.62 2.20 37.60
N VAL A 206 11.97 2.92 36.68
CA VAL A 206 11.18 4.12 37.02
C VAL A 206 9.76 3.82 37.50
N GLY A 207 9.35 2.54 37.45
CA GLY A 207 7.98 2.13 37.70
C GLY A 207 7.19 1.97 36.40
N PHE A 208 6.03 1.31 36.48
CA PHE A 208 5.16 1.15 35.32
C PHE A 208 4.44 2.47 35.02
N GLN A 209 4.63 2.97 33.81
CA GLN A 209 3.86 4.07 33.24
C GLN A 209 2.90 3.53 32.20
N THR A 210 1.66 4.02 32.19
CA THR A 210 0.63 3.58 31.25
C THR A 210 0.60 4.50 30.04
N PHE A 211 0.78 3.90 28.86
CA PHE A 211 0.70 4.55 27.56
C PHE A 211 -0.52 4.03 26.81
N THR A 212 -1.17 4.90 26.03
CA THR A 212 -2.20 4.48 25.08
C THR A 212 -1.68 4.70 23.67
N PHE A 213 -1.74 3.67 22.84
CA PHE A 213 -1.32 3.77 21.44
C PHE A 213 -2.53 3.69 20.51
N ARG A 214 -2.59 4.58 19.52
CA ARG A 214 -3.53 4.53 18.40
C ARG A 214 -2.89 3.77 17.25
N ILE A 215 -3.61 2.81 16.69
CA ILE A 215 -3.20 2.02 15.54
C ILE A 215 -4.31 2.08 14.48
N ASN A 216 -4.00 2.53 13.27
CA ASN A 216 -4.91 2.50 12.14
C ASN A 216 -4.13 2.20 10.83
N GLY A 217 -3.88 0.92 10.58
CA GLY A 217 -3.05 0.48 9.45
C GLY A 217 -1.59 0.88 9.69
N ASP A 218 -1.01 1.63 8.76
CA ASP A 218 0.37 2.16 8.88
C ASP A 218 0.46 3.33 9.87
N GLU A 219 -0.68 3.91 10.30
CA GLU A 219 -0.69 4.99 11.28
C GLU A 219 -0.50 4.45 12.70
N PHE A 220 0.62 4.80 13.34
CA PHE A 220 0.93 4.49 14.73
C PHE A 220 1.22 5.78 15.50
N GLU A 221 0.60 5.95 16.66
CA GLU A 221 0.82 7.13 17.51
C GLU A 221 0.72 6.79 18.99
N SER A 222 1.69 7.23 19.79
CA SER A 222 1.59 7.25 21.25
C SER A 222 0.80 8.47 21.71
N MET A 223 -0.20 8.28 22.55
CA MET A 223 -0.98 9.35 23.16
C MET A 223 -0.68 9.43 24.65
N ASP A 224 -0.44 10.66 25.10
CA ASP A 224 -0.32 10.94 26.51
C ASP A 224 -1.69 10.89 27.19
N MET A 225 -1.73 10.38 28.42
CA MET A 225 -2.94 10.29 29.25
C MET A 225 -3.59 11.65 29.45
N ASP A 226 -2.79 12.71 29.57
CA ASP A 226 -3.28 14.10 29.71
C ASP A 226 -4.03 14.58 28.45
N THR A 227 -3.72 14.00 27.29
CA THR A 227 -4.43 14.31 26.04
C THR A 227 -5.78 13.59 25.99
N LEU A 228 -5.92 12.46 26.70
CA LEU A 228 -7.13 11.64 26.76
C LEU A 228 -8.11 12.10 27.84
N THR A 229 -7.63 12.63 28.97
CA THR A 229 -8.53 13.17 30.01
C THR A 229 -9.34 14.39 29.54
N ALA A 230 -8.82 15.15 28.56
CA ALA A 230 -9.56 16.23 27.91
C ALA A 230 -10.49 15.75 26.78
N GLY A 231 -10.28 14.54 26.24
CA GLY A 231 -11.00 14.02 25.07
C GLY A 231 -11.68 12.68 25.37
N ARG A 232 -13.02 12.68 25.41
CA ARG A 232 -13.78 11.43 25.58
C ARG A 232 -13.44 10.46 24.45
N MET A 233 -12.96 9.26 24.78
CA MET A 233 -12.87 8.16 23.82
C MET A 233 -14.29 7.67 23.56
N GLU A 234 -14.76 7.84 22.34
CA GLU A 234 -16.12 7.44 21.95
C GLU A 234 -16.04 6.27 20.96
N PRO A 235 -16.92 5.26 21.10
CA PRO A 235 -17.01 4.19 20.13
C PRO A 235 -17.36 4.80 18.77
N ALA A 236 -16.74 4.28 17.70
CA ALA A 236 -17.14 4.66 16.36
C ALA A 236 -18.55 4.08 16.11
N GLN A 237 -19.51 4.96 15.81
CA GLN A 237 -20.89 4.62 15.45
C GLN A 237 -21.04 4.57 13.92
#